data_AF-A0A5B6VEG9-F1
#
_entry.id   AF-A0A5B6VEG9-F1
#
_cell.length_a   1.000
_cell.length_b   1.000
_cell.length_c   1.000
_cell.angle_alpha   90.00
_cell.angle_beta   90.00
_cell.angle_gamma   90.00
#
_symmetry.space_group_name_H-M   'P 1'
#
loop_
_entity.id
_entity.type
_entity.pdbx_description
1 polymer ?
#
loop_
_entity_poly.entity_id
_entity_poly.type
_entity_poly.pdbx_seq_one_letter_code
_entity_poly.pdbx_strand_id
1 'polypeptide(L)'
;MAAGYKLRTLRSKNGIEYTSKESRIKHQLTNTYTPQQNGVSERKNRTLMDMARCLMFERNLPRSFWAEEVNTIIYLQNRLPTKALLERTPFKAWF
;
A
#
# COMPACT_ATOMS: atom_id res chain seq x y z
N MET A 1 -8.76 -15.70 7.88
CA MET A 1 -8.23 -16.59 6.83
C MET A 1 -7.27 -15.80 5.96
N ALA A 2 -5.99 -16.15 5.94
CA ALA A 2 -5.09 -15.63 4.91
C ALA A 2 -5.46 -16.30 3.59
N ALA A 3 -5.65 -15.53 2.52
CA ALA A 3 -5.76 -16.12 1.19
C ALA A 3 -4.51 -16.98 0.96
N GLY A 4 -4.66 -18.20 0.44
CA GLY A 4 -3.56 -19.17 0.28
C GLY A 4 -2.44 -18.76 -0.71
N TYR A 5 -2.39 -17.49 -1.11
CA TYR A 5 -1.41 -16.95 -2.04
C TYR A 5 -0.12 -16.58 -1.32
N LYS A 6 0.98 -17.22 -1.74
CA LYS A 6 2.33 -16.93 -1.23
C LYS A 6 2.99 -15.82 -2.05
N LEU A 7 3.46 -14.78 -1.37
CA LEU A 7 4.27 -13.73 -2.00
C LEU A 7 5.56 -14.34 -2.58
N ARG A 8 5.77 -14.20 -3.89
CA ARG A 8 6.96 -14.75 -4.58
C ARG A 8 8.11 -13.77 -4.66
N THR A 9 7.81 -12.51 -4.95
CA THR A 9 8.79 -11.45 -5.17
C THR A 9 8.35 -10.19 -4.45
N LEU A 10 9.28 -9.56 -3.73
CA LEU A 10 9.11 -8.25 -3.13
C LEU A 10 10.08 -7.29 -3.81
N ARG A 11 9.61 -6.10 -4.20
CA ARG A 11 10.48 -5.03 -4.69
C ARG A 11 10.47 -3.87 -3.71
N SER A 12 11.65 -3.41 -3.29
CA SER A 12 11.80 -2.23 -2.43
C SER A 12 12.85 -1.27 -2.98
N LYS A 13 12.90 -0.07 -2.41
CA LYS A 13 14.02 0.85 -2.66
C LYS A 13 15.34 0.21 -2.23
N ASN A 14 16.44 0.70 -2.83
CA ASN A 14 17.82 0.35 -2.45
C ASN A 14 18.20 0.96 -1.09
N GLY A 15 17.44 0.64 -0.05
CA GLY A 15 17.73 0.98 1.34
C GLY A 15 18.32 -0.23 2.04
N ILE A 16 19.26 0.03 2.96
CA ILE A 16 19.93 -1.01 3.75
C ILE A 16 18.99 -1.75 4.72
N GLU A 17 17.81 -1.19 5.00
CA GLU A 17 16.85 -1.70 5.99
C GLU A 17 16.21 -3.05 5.60
N TYR A 18 16.18 -3.39 4.30
CA TYR A 18 15.43 -4.55 3.80
C TYR A 18 16.32 -5.69 3.28
N THR A 19 17.63 -5.67 3.55
CA THR A 19 18.62 -6.62 2.98
C THR A 19 18.83 -7.88 3.83
N SER A 20 17.77 -8.42 4.46
CA SER A 20 17.88 -9.69 5.17
C SER A 20 18.02 -10.87 4.19
N LYS A 21 19.06 -11.68 4.37
CA LYS A 21 19.37 -12.85 3.51
C LYS A 21 18.46 -14.05 3.74
N GLU A 22 17.64 -14.05 4.79
CA GLU A 22 16.96 -15.27 5.28
C GLU A 22 15.52 -15.46 4.77
N SER A 23 15.04 -14.63 3.84
CA SER A 23 13.68 -14.78 3.31
C SER A 23 13.60 -15.74 2.13
N ARG A 24 12.60 -16.64 2.11
CA ARG A 24 12.25 -17.48 0.94
C ARG A 24 11.57 -16.68 -0.19
N ILE A 25 11.56 -15.35 -0.12
CA ILE A 25 10.91 -14.43 -1.05
C ILE A 25 12.02 -13.78 -1.89
N LYS A 26 11.86 -13.75 -3.21
CA LYS A 26 12.84 -13.08 -4.08
C LYS A 26 12.78 -11.58 -3.83
N HIS A 27 13.84 -11.00 -3.27
CA HIS A 27 13.93 -9.56 -3.03
C HIS A 27 14.60 -8.86 -4.22
N GLN A 28 13.90 -7.86 -4.79
CA GLN A 28 14.40 -7.01 -5.87
C GLN A 28 14.62 -5.59 -5.32
N LEU A 29 15.83 -5.08 -5.44
CA LEU A 29 16.12 -3.68 -5.13
C LEU A 29 15.96 -2.85 -6.40
N THR A 30 15.27 -1.71 -6.30
CA THR A 30 15.24 -0.75 -7.42
C THR A 30 16.62 -0.16 -7.64
N ASN A 31 17.01 0.05 -8.90
CA ASN A 31 18.31 0.66 -9.18
C ASN A 31 18.35 2.09 -8.63
N THR A 32 19.53 2.54 -8.18
CA THR A 32 19.74 3.92 -7.76
C THR A 32 19.39 4.84 -8.93
N TYR A 33 18.72 5.97 -8.64
CA TYR A 33 18.21 6.92 -9.65
C TYR A 33 17.07 6.42 -10.57
N THR A 34 16.38 5.32 -10.23
CA THR A 34 15.19 4.85 -10.99
C THR A 34 13.89 4.83 -10.15
N PRO A 35 13.40 6.00 -9.66
CA PRO A 35 12.21 6.07 -8.80
C PRO A 35 10.94 5.48 -9.46
N GLN A 36 10.86 5.46 -10.79
CA GLN A 36 9.74 4.91 -11.55
C GLN A 36 9.51 3.42 -11.25
N GLN A 37 10.55 2.66 -10.89
CA GLN A 37 10.45 1.23 -10.59
C GLN A 37 9.61 0.92 -9.35
N ASN A 38 9.43 1.90 -8.44
CA ASN A 38 8.55 1.81 -7.27
C ASN A 38 7.35 2.77 -7.35
N GLY A 39 7.11 3.36 -8.53
CA GLY A 39 6.16 4.45 -8.69
C GLY A 39 4.70 4.06 -8.39
N VAL A 40 4.33 2.78 -8.54
CA VAL A 40 2.98 2.32 -8.16
C VAL A 40 2.77 2.42 -6.65
N SER A 41 3.68 1.86 -5.87
CA SER A 41 3.61 1.89 -4.40
C SER A 41 3.71 3.31 -3.87
N GLU A 42 4.62 4.13 -4.42
CA GLU A 42 4.78 5.52 -4.02
C GLU A 42 3.54 6.36 -4.29
N ARG A 43 2.95 6.24 -5.50
CA ARG A 43 1.70 6.94 -5.83
C ARG A 43 0.57 6.51 -4.91
N LYS A 44 0.43 5.20 -4.65
CA LYS A 44 -0.63 4.70 -3.75
C LYS A 44 -0.46 5.24 -2.33
N ASN A 45 0.76 5.24 -1.79
CA ASN A 45 1.04 5.78 -0.45
C ASN A 45 0.73 7.27 -0.37
N ARG A 46 1.11 8.05 -1.39
CA ARG A 46 0.75 9.48 -1.45
C ARG A 46 -0.76 9.68 -1.44
N THR A 47 -1.51 8.97 -2.29
CA THR A 47 -2.97 9.08 -2.34
C THR A 47 -3.61 8.70 -1.01
N LEU A 48 -3.15 7.64 -0.33
CA LEU A 48 -3.65 7.24 0.98
C LEU A 48 -3.45 8.35 2.03
N MET A 49 -2.27 8.96 2.07
CA MET A 49 -1.98 10.06 3.00
C MET A 49 -2.77 11.34 2.66
N ASP A 50 -3.00 11.63 1.38
CA ASP A 50 -3.84 12.74 0.95
C ASP A 50 -5.29 12.54 1.43
N MET A 51 -5.86 11.35 1.20
CA MET A 51 -7.21 11.02 1.65
C MET A 51 -7.36 11.06 3.17
N ALA A 52 -6.38 10.53 3.92
CA ALA A 52 -6.38 10.60 5.38
C ALA A 52 -6.36 12.06 5.86
N ARG A 53 -5.53 12.92 5.26
CA ARG A 53 -5.51 14.36 5.59
C ARG A 53 -6.84 15.05 5.29
N CYS A 54 -7.45 14.76 4.15
CA CYS A 54 -8.77 15.31 3.81
C CYS A 54 -9.83 14.87 4.82
N LEU A 55 -9.86 13.59 5.21
CA LEU A 55 -10.83 13.07 6.17
C LEU A 55 -10.64 13.66 7.58
N MET A 56 -9.39 13.80 8.02
CA MET A 56 -9.05 14.47 9.27
C MET A 56 -9.48 15.93 9.29
N PHE A 57 -9.23 16.65 8.19
CA PHE A 57 -9.63 18.05 8.05
C PHE A 57 -11.15 18.21 8.09
N GLU A 58 -11.88 17.37 7.34
CA GLU A 58 -13.34 17.37 7.30
C GLU A 58 -13.98 17.10 8.68
N ARG A 59 -13.34 16.23 9.48
CA ARG A 59 -13.83 15.85 10.81
C ARG A 59 -13.21 16.66 11.95
N ASN A 60 -12.37 17.65 11.63
CA ASN A 60 -11.62 18.46 12.59
C ASN A 60 -10.89 17.59 13.63
N LEU A 61 -10.27 16.49 13.19
CA LEU A 61 -9.60 15.55 14.06
C LEU A 61 -8.15 15.98 14.36
N PRO A 62 -7.68 15.81 15.62
CA PRO A 62 -6.28 16.02 15.97
C PRO A 62 -5.34 15.12 15.17
N ARG A 63 -4.09 15.59 14.95
CA ARG A 63 -3.07 14.84 14.21
C ARG A 63 -2.71 13.49 14.85
N SER A 64 -3.01 13.29 16.12
CA SER A 64 -2.81 12.01 16.82
C SER A 64 -3.59 10.86 16.18
N PHE A 65 -4.70 11.12 15.49
CA PHE A 65 -5.56 10.11 14.87
C PHE A 65 -5.12 9.66 13.47
N TRP A 66 -3.95 10.09 13.00
CA TRP A 66 -3.53 9.82 11.61
C TRP A 66 -3.47 8.32 11.27
N ALA A 67 -3.14 7.46 12.24
CA ALA A 67 -3.02 6.02 12.01
C ALA A 67 -4.40 5.36 11.83
N GLU A 68 -5.37 5.75 12.65
CA GLU A 68 -6.77 5.32 12.60
C GLU A 68 -7.44 5.75 11.28
N GLU A 69 -7.14 6.97 10.86
CA GLU A 69 -7.66 7.54 9.61
C GLU A 69 -7.08 6.83 8.39
N VAL A 70 -5.77 6.57 8.38
CA VAL A 70 -5.12 5.76 7.33
C VAL A 70 -5.71 4.34 7.31
N ASN A 71 -5.93 3.71 8.47
CA ASN A 71 -6.57 2.39 8.55
C ASN A 71 -7.99 2.41 7.95
N THR A 72 -8.77 3.44 8.26
CA THR A 72 -10.13 3.63 7.74
C THR A 72 -10.10 3.78 6.22
N ILE A 73 -9.23 4.62 5.69
CA ILE A 73 -9.08 4.81 4.24
C ILE A 73 -8.63 3.50 3.56
N ILE A 74 -7.70 2.75 4.13
CA ILE A 74 -7.27 1.46 3.58
C ILE A 74 -8.42 0.46 3.57
N TYR A 75 -9.20 0.38 4.65
CA TYR A 75 -10.37 -0.48 4.73
C TYR A 75 -11.39 -0.17 3.63
N LEU A 76 -11.69 1.12 3.42
CA LEU A 76 -12.58 1.58 2.36
C LEU A 76 -12.01 1.25 0.98
N GLN A 77 -10.75 1.57 0.72
CA GLN A 77 -10.09 1.33 -0.56
C GLN A 77 -10.05 -0.15 -0.94
N ASN A 78 -9.96 -1.06 0.04
CA ASN A 78 -10.00 -2.49 -0.22
C ASN A 78 -11.42 -3.02 -0.52
N ARG A 79 -12.47 -2.28 -0.13
CA ARG A 79 -13.87 -2.72 -0.23
C ARG A 79 -14.71 -1.93 -1.23
N LEU A 80 -14.19 -0.84 -1.76
CA LEU A 80 -14.84 -0.09 -2.83
C LEU A 80 -14.42 -0.64 -4.21
N PRO A 81 -15.30 -0.57 -5.21
CA PRO A 81 -14.94 -0.93 -6.58
C PRO A 81 -13.87 0.03 -7.11
N THR A 82 -12.98 -0.49 -7.95
CA THR A 82 -11.94 0.31 -8.61
C THR A 82 -12.02 0.11 -10.11
N LYS A 83 -11.69 1.14 -10.91
CA LYS A 83 -11.68 1.02 -12.37
C LYS A 83 -10.74 -0.07 -12.89
N ALA A 84 -9.73 -0.43 -12.11
CA ALA A 84 -8.78 -1.48 -12.46
C ALA A 84 -9.36 -2.91 -12.30
N LEU A 85 -10.43 -3.07 -11.53
CA LEU A 85 -11.05 -4.36 -11.24
C LEU A 85 -12.51 -4.31 -11.70
N LEU A 86 -12.79 -4.90 -12.86
CA LEU A 86 -14.12 -4.99 -13.48
C LEU A 86 -15.17 -5.49 -12.48
N GLU A 87 -15.95 -4.56 -11.94
CA GLU A 87 -17.04 -4.78 -10.97
C GLU A 87 -16.67 -5.53 -9.68
N ARG A 88 -15.38 -5.64 -9.38
CA ARG A 88 -14.87 -6.31 -8.17
C ARG A 88 -14.15 -5.33 -7.27
N THR A 89 -14.23 -5.59 -5.97
CA THR A 89 -13.46 -4.86 -4.97
C THR A 89 -12.10 -5.53 -4.81
N PRO A 90 -11.04 -4.81 -4.44
CA PRO A 90 -9.73 -5.43 -4.20
C PRO A 90 -9.78 -6.60 -3.22
N PHE A 91 -10.61 -6.50 -2.18
CA PHE A 91 -10.85 -7.59 -1.24
C PHE A 91 -11.43 -8.84 -1.91
N LYS A 92 -12.47 -8.69 -2.76
CA LYS A 92 -13.06 -9.82 -3.51
C LYS A 92 -12.17 -10.33 -4.65
N ALA A 93 -11.21 -9.54 -5.12
CA ALA A 93 -10.26 -9.98 -6.13
C ALA A 93 -9.10 -10.77 -5.51
N TRP A 94 -8.82 -10.55 -4.22
CA TRP A 94 -7.76 -11.21 -3.47
C TRP A 94 -8.17 -12.56 -2.89
N PHE A 95 -9.45 -12.74 -2.56
CA PHE A 95 -10.05 -13.98 -2.06
C PHE A 95 -10.90 -14.64 -3.13
#